data_AF-A0AAC9KWE3-F1
#
_entry.id   AF-A0AAC9KWE3-F1
#
_cell.length_a   1.000
_cell.length_b   1.000
_cell.length_c   1.000
_cell.angle_alpha   90.00
_cell.angle_beta   90.00
_cell.angle_gamma   90.00
#
_symmetry.space_group_name_H-M   'P 1'
#
loop_
_entity.id
_entity.type
_entity.pdbx_description
1 polymer ?
#
loop_
_entity_poly.entity_id
_entity_poly.type
_entity_poly.pdbx_seq_one_letter_code
_entity_poly.pdbx_strand_id
1 'polypeptide(L)'
;MRQADFFVKKCKKIILNNNLHNLIENIKNIFCDFLKEFDRKSLENVFDYYYEAYDFNNSIYSFVEKFVPIIDFLLFENLEYNFNSDEKKLILNVFDSSANTLESYKLNRLASALVSLKILN
;
A
#
# COMPACT_ATOMS: atom_id res chain seq x y z
N MET A 1 9.53 -8.35 13.59
CA MET A 1 9.16 -8.56 12.17
C MET A 1 8.21 -7.42 11.82
N ARG A 2 8.52 -6.60 10.82
CA ARG A 2 7.69 -5.42 10.50
C ARG A 2 6.29 -5.91 10.08
N GLN A 3 5.25 -5.12 10.32
CA GLN A 3 3.89 -5.53 9.95
C GLN A 3 3.80 -5.84 8.44
N ALA A 4 4.47 -5.06 7.59
CA ALA A 4 4.57 -5.37 6.16
C ALA A 4 5.22 -6.74 5.84
N ASP A 5 6.20 -7.20 6.62
CA ASP A 5 6.80 -8.53 6.42
C ASP A 5 5.77 -9.64 6.70
N PHE A 6 4.84 -9.42 7.64
CA PHE A 6 3.78 -10.37 7.94
C PHE A 6 2.75 -10.43 6.82
N PHE A 7 2.39 -9.29 6.22
CA PHE A 7 1.59 -9.22 5.01
C PHE A 7 2.22 -10.05 3.88
N VAL A 8 3.50 -9.81 3.59
CA VAL A 8 4.23 -10.54 2.53
C VAL A 8 4.19 -12.04 2.81
N LYS A 9 4.48 -12.47 4.04
CA LYS A 9 4.46 -13.89 4.43
C LYS A 9 3.08 -14.53 4.23
N LYS A 10 2.00 -13.80 4.56
CA LYS A 10 0.61 -14.27 4.38
C LYS A 10 0.29 -14.45 2.90
N CYS A 11 0.64 -13.47 2.06
CA CYS A 11 0.46 -13.56 0.61
C CYS A 11 1.30 -14.70 -0.01
N LYS A 12 2.58 -14.85 0.37
CA LYS A 12 3.46 -15.94 -0.10
C LYS A 12 2.85 -17.32 0.16
N LYS A 13 2.23 -17.52 1.32
CA LYS A 13 1.53 -18.78 1.65
C LYS A 13 0.31 -19.03 0.78
N ILE A 14 -0.44 -17.99 0.39
CA ILE A 14 -1.60 -18.11 -0.49
C ILE A 14 -1.17 -18.44 -1.93
N ILE A 15 -0.10 -17.79 -2.43
CA ILE A 15 0.45 -18.02 -3.76
C ILE A 15 0.87 -19.47 -3.96
N LEU A 16 1.50 -20.07 -2.95
CA LEU A 16 1.94 -21.48 -3.01
C LEU A 16 0.80 -22.49 -3.06
N ASN A 17 -0.40 -22.13 -2.59
CA ASN A 17 -1.50 -23.08 -2.31
C ASN A 17 -2.78 -22.86 -3.14
N ASN A 18 -2.81 -21.91 -4.08
CA ASN A 18 -4.03 -21.58 -4.84
C ASN A 18 -3.85 -21.63 -6.36
N ASN A 19 -4.94 -21.97 -7.05
CA ASN A 19 -5.06 -21.83 -8.51
C ASN A 19 -5.09 -20.35 -8.91
N LEU A 20 -4.50 -20.03 -10.06
CA LEU A 20 -4.23 -18.65 -10.51
C LEU A 20 -5.47 -17.72 -10.51
N HIS A 21 -6.66 -18.27 -10.78
CA HIS A 21 -7.87 -17.48 -11.05
C HIS A 21 -8.35 -16.61 -9.89
N ASN A 22 -8.21 -17.06 -8.64
CA ASN A 22 -8.66 -16.31 -7.46
C ASN A 22 -7.51 -15.66 -6.68
N LEU A 23 -6.29 -15.75 -7.20
CA LEU A 23 -5.10 -15.37 -6.45
C LEU A 23 -5.05 -13.86 -6.18
N ILE A 24 -5.34 -13.04 -7.19
CA ILE A 24 -5.29 -11.58 -7.07
C ILE A 24 -6.37 -11.07 -6.11
N GLU A 25 -7.59 -11.57 -6.23
CA GLU A 25 -8.69 -11.20 -5.33
C GLU A 25 -8.39 -11.58 -3.88
N ASN A 26 -7.75 -12.73 -3.65
CA ASN A 26 -7.28 -13.12 -2.32
C ASN A 26 -6.18 -12.18 -1.78
N ILE A 27 -5.25 -11.73 -2.62
CA ILE A 27 -4.21 -10.76 -2.21
C ILE A 27 -4.86 -9.41 -1.88
N LYS A 28 -5.83 -8.93 -2.68
CA LYS A 28 -6.60 -7.71 -2.40
C LYS A 28 -7.31 -7.79 -1.06
N ASN A 29 -8.02 -8.89 -0.80
CA ASN A 29 -8.68 -9.08 0.48
C ASN A 29 -7.68 -9.11 1.65
N ILE A 30 -6.52 -9.76 1.49
CA ILE A 30 -5.48 -9.68 2.51
C ILE A 30 -5.03 -8.24 2.73
N PHE A 31 -4.78 -7.46 1.66
CA PHE A 31 -4.36 -6.07 1.76
C PHE A 31 -5.39 -5.22 2.53
N CYS A 32 -6.67 -5.32 2.16
CA CYS A 32 -7.75 -4.61 2.83
C CYS A 32 -7.92 -5.05 4.30
N ASP A 33 -7.83 -6.35 4.58
CA ASP A 33 -7.91 -6.86 5.96
C ASP A 33 -6.71 -6.40 6.81
N PHE A 34 -5.53 -6.32 6.19
CA PHE A 34 -4.30 -5.90 6.87
C PHE A 34 -4.35 -4.42 7.28
N LEU A 35 -5.10 -3.60 6.53
CA LEU A 35 -5.26 -2.16 6.72
C LEU A 35 -6.70 -1.78 7.08
N LYS A 36 -7.45 -2.69 7.71
CA LYS A 36 -8.90 -2.55 7.99
C LYS A 36 -9.33 -1.28 8.77
N GLU A 37 -8.38 -0.58 9.37
CA GLU A 37 -8.61 0.71 10.06
C GLU A 37 -8.82 1.88 9.07
N PHE A 38 -8.45 1.68 7.80
CA PHE A 38 -8.65 2.63 6.72
C PHE A 38 -9.91 2.29 5.90
N ASP A 39 -10.40 3.27 5.14
CA ASP A 39 -11.56 3.08 4.27
C ASP A 39 -11.28 1.99 3.22
N ARG A 40 -12.14 0.97 3.18
CA ARG A 40 -11.95 -0.19 2.31
C ARG A 40 -11.94 0.20 0.83
N LYS A 41 -12.79 1.14 0.42
CA LYS A 41 -12.89 1.55 -0.99
C LYS A 41 -11.61 2.26 -1.43
N SER A 42 -11.04 3.12 -0.57
CA SER A 42 -9.73 3.72 -0.82
C SER A 42 -8.62 2.66 -0.94
N LEU A 43 -8.63 1.62 -0.10
CA LEU A 43 -7.66 0.53 -0.19
C LEU A 43 -7.82 -0.30 -1.48
N GLU A 44 -9.07 -0.58 -1.88
CA GLU A 44 -9.38 -1.28 -3.12
C GLU A 44 -8.90 -0.47 -4.33
N ASN A 45 -9.16 0.84 -4.37
CA ASN A 45 -8.66 1.72 -5.43
C ASN A 45 -7.13 1.70 -5.53
N VAL A 46 -6.42 1.81 -4.40
CA VAL A 46 -4.95 1.72 -4.37
C VAL A 46 -4.49 0.35 -4.89
N PHE A 47 -5.13 -0.73 -4.46
CA PHE A 47 -4.80 -2.06 -4.95
C PHE A 47 -4.97 -2.18 -6.46
N ASP A 48 -6.14 -1.78 -6.97
CA ASP A 48 -6.49 -1.86 -8.38
C ASP A 48 -5.53 -1.01 -9.22
N TYR A 49 -5.14 0.17 -8.74
CA TYR A 49 -4.09 0.99 -9.37
C TYR A 49 -2.79 0.20 -9.57
N TYR A 50 -2.26 -0.41 -8.50
CA TYR A 50 -1.00 -1.16 -8.60
C TYR A 50 -1.13 -2.40 -9.47
N TYR A 51 -2.32 -3.01 -9.50
CA TYR A 51 -2.61 -4.17 -10.32
C TYR A 51 -2.68 -3.81 -11.81
N GLU A 52 -3.34 -2.71 -12.18
CA GLU A 52 -3.41 -2.23 -13.56
C GLU A 52 -2.03 -1.79 -14.08
N ALA A 53 -1.22 -1.16 -13.23
CA ALA A 53 0.15 -0.75 -13.56
C ALA A 53 1.18 -1.89 -13.46
N TYR A 54 0.75 -3.12 -13.15
CA TYR A 54 1.65 -4.24 -12.95
C TYR A 54 2.08 -4.89 -14.26
N ASP A 55 3.38 -4.90 -14.52
CA ASP A 55 3.96 -5.69 -15.61
C ASP A 55 3.97 -7.18 -15.23
N PHE A 56 3.06 -7.95 -15.85
CA PHE A 56 2.91 -9.40 -15.66
C PHE A 56 4.13 -10.22 -16.13
N ASN A 57 5.09 -9.62 -16.81
CA ASN A 57 6.39 -10.25 -17.03
C ASN A 57 7.19 -10.41 -15.72
N ASN A 58 6.84 -9.65 -14.68
CA ASN A 58 7.38 -9.81 -13.33
C ASN A 58 6.61 -10.89 -12.54
N SER A 59 7.23 -11.43 -11.49
CA SER A 59 6.61 -12.46 -10.64
C SER A 59 5.54 -11.90 -9.68
N ILE A 60 4.44 -12.63 -9.43
CA ILE A 60 3.42 -12.23 -8.43
C ILE A 60 4.02 -11.92 -7.05
N TYR A 61 5.17 -12.52 -6.69
CA TYR A 61 5.91 -12.15 -5.49
C TYR A 61 6.39 -10.69 -5.51
N SER A 62 6.91 -10.25 -6.65
CA SER A 62 7.31 -8.86 -6.90
C SER A 62 6.12 -7.90 -6.83
N PHE A 63 4.94 -8.31 -7.30
CA PHE A 63 3.70 -7.54 -7.11
C PHE A 63 3.39 -7.32 -5.63
N VAL A 64 3.39 -8.38 -4.82
CA VAL A 64 3.14 -8.31 -3.38
C VAL A 64 4.13 -7.38 -2.67
N GLU A 65 5.40 -7.43 -3.05
CA GLU A 65 6.45 -6.60 -2.45
C GLU A 65 6.27 -5.09 -2.73
N LYS A 66 5.54 -4.70 -3.79
CA LYS A 66 5.22 -3.28 -4.06
C LYS A 66 4.34 -2.63 -2.98
N PHE A 67 3.58 -3.42 -2.22
CA PHE A 67 2.71 -2.91 -1.15
C PHE A 67 3.45 -2.67 0.17
N VAL A 68 4.67 -3.21 0.34
CA VAL A 68 5.44 -3.07 1.59
C VAL A 68 5.61 -1.60 2.00
N PRO A 69 6.02 -0.67 1.12
CA PRO A 69 6.18 0.74 1.50
C PRO A 69 4.86 1.41 1.93
N ILE A 70 3.73 1.04 1.29
CA ILE A 70 2.41 1.58 1.61
C ILE A 70 1.97 1.09 2.99
N ILE A 71 2.13 -0.20 3.25
CA ILE A 71 1.78 -0.82 4.53
C ILE A 71 2.66 -0.25 5.64
N ASP A 72 3.98 -0.13 5.40
CA ASP A 72 4.90 0.50 6.35
C ASP A 72 4.53 1.97 6.63
N PHE A 73 4.15 2.74 5.60
CA PHE A 73 3.70 4.13 5.77
C PHE A 73 2.40 4.23 6.59
N LEU A 74 1.43 3.37 6.31
CA LEU A 74 0.12 3.43 6.96
C LEU A 74 0.15 2.90 8.39
N LEU A 75 0.88 1.82 8.64
CA LEU A 75 0.91 1.11 9.92
C LEU A 75 2.00 1.58 10.89
N PHE A 76 3.06 2.27 10.46
CA PHE A 76 4.16 2.65 11.35
C PHE A 76 4.34 4.16 11.54
N GLU A 77 4.63 4.50 12.80
CA GLU A 77 4.94 5.81 13.38
C GLU A 77 6.40 6.26 13.15
N ASN A 78 7.21 5.49 12.42
CA ASN A 78 8.66 5.76 12.24
C ASN A 78 8.95 6.79 11.13
N LEU A 79 8.00 7.71 10.96
CA LEU A 79 8.11 8.88 10.11
C LEU A 79 8.63 10.01 11.00
N GLU A 80 9.44 10.92 10.45
CA GLU A 80 9.86 12.13 11.20
C GLU A 80 8.65 12.93 11.73
N TYR A 81 7.48 12.72 11.11
CA TYR A 81 6.23 13.33 11.48
C TYR A 81 5.17 12.26 11.79
N ASN A 82 4.54 12.35 12.96
CA ASN A 82 3.57 11.36 13.40
C ASN A 82 2.17 11.66 12.84
N PHE A 83 1.95 11.31 11.57
CA PHE A 83 0.69 11.56 10.87
C PHE A 83 -0.50 10.92 11.57
N ASN A 84 -1.55 11.71 11.80
CA ASN A 84 -2.82 11.19 12.27
C ASN A 84 -3.58 10.44 11.15
N SER A 85 -4.69 9.78 11.52
CA SER A 85 -5.47 8.96 10.58
C SER A 85 -5.97 9.74 9.36
N ASP A 86 -6.39 10.99 9.54
CA ASP A 86 -6.96 11.80 8.45
C ASP A 86 -5.90 12.32 7.50
N GLU A 87 -4.70 12.64 8.01
CA GLU A 87 -3.56 13.01 7.17
C GLU A 87 -3.07 11.83 6.34
N LYS A 88 -3.01 10.63 6.93
CA LYS A 88 -2.67 9.39 6.21
C LYS A 88 -3.67 9.12 5.09
N LYS A 89 -4.98 9.35 5.32
CA LYS A 89 -6.01 9.25 4.26
C LYS A 89 -5.80 10.28 3.15
N LEU A 90 -5.50 11.53 3.49
CA LEU A 90 -5.26 12.56 2.48
C LEU A 90 -4.04 12.20 1.62
N ILE A 91 -2.95 11.75 2.24
CA ILE A 91 -1.74 11.32 1.53
C ILE A 91 -2.03 10.11 0.64
N LEU A 92 -2.85 9.17 1.10
CA LEU A 92 -3.28 8.04 0.28
C LEU A 92 -4.05 8.51 -0.97
N ASN A 93 -4.95 9.48 -0.82
CA ASN A 93 -5.72 10.04 -1.94
C ASN A 93 -4.83 10.86 -2.91
N VAL A 94 -3.84 11.59 -2.40
CA VAL A 94 -2.85 12.28 -3.23
C VAL A 94 -1.97 11.27 -3.97
N PHE A 95 -1.59 10.19 -3.30
CA PHE A 95 -0.84 9.09 -3.93
C PHE A 95 -1.66 8.43 -5.03
N ASP A 96 -2.94 8.11 -4.78
CA ASP A 96 -3.90 7.57 -5.75
C ASP A 96 -4.04 8.47 -6.98
N SER A 97 -4.26 9.77 -6.77
CA SER A 97 -4.38 10.74 -7.86
C SER A 97 -3.07 11.01 -8.63
N SER A 98 -1.92 10.69 -8.05
CA SER A 98 -0.59 10.88 -8.65
C SER A 98 0.06 9.57 -9.10
N ALA A 99 -0.68 8.47 -9.04
CA ALA A 99 -0.13 7.14 -8.94
C ALA A 99 0.79 6.77 -10.12
N ASN A 100 0.59 7.37 -11.30
CA ASN A 100 1.46 7.21 -12.48
C ASN A 100 2.82 7.96 -12.44
N THR A 101 3.15 8.67 -11.35
CA THR A 101 4.36 9.50 -11.26
C THR A 101 5.19 9.28 -9.99
N LEU A 102 4.62 8.68 -8.95
CA LEU A 102 5.26 8.53 -7.65
C LEU A 102 5.56 7.06 -7.34
N GLU A 103 6.85 6.73 -7.29
CA GLU A 103 7.31 5.43 -6.82
C GLU A 103 6.92 5.24 -5.34
N SER A 104 6.55 4.02 -4.94
CA SER A 104 6.01 3.72 -3.61
C SER A 104 6.95 4.11 -2.46
N TYR A 105 8.27 4.10 -2.66
CA TYR A 105 9.23 4.56 -1.64
C TYR A 105 9.28 6.09 -1.47
N LYS A 106 8.65 6.85 -2.37
CA LYS A 106 8.55 8.32 -2.31
C LYS A 106 7.34 8.81 -1.50
N LEU A 107 6.45 7.92 -1.06
CA LEU A 107 5.30 8.26 -0.18
C LEU A 107 5.74 9.03 1.06
N ASN A 108 6.80 8.60 1.74
CA ASN A 108 7.32 9.31 2.90
C ASN A 108 7.82 10.72 2.55
N ARG A 109 8.47 10.90 1.39
CA ARG A 109 8.96 12.23 0.96
C ARG A 109 7.81 13.15 0.58
N LEU A 110 6.77 12.60 -0.07
CA LEU A 110 5.55 13.33 -0.38
C LEU A 110 4.83 13.76 0.91
N ALA A 111 4.67 12.83 1.85
CA ALA A 111 4.09 13.09 3.17
C ALA A 111 4.86 14.20 3.92
N SER A 112 6.19 14.09 4.03
CA SER A 112 7.04 15.12 4.65
C SER A 112 6.97 16.47 3.94
N ALA A 113 6.84 16.48 2.60
CA ALA A 113 6.69 17.70 1.82
C ALA A 113 5.34 18.38 2.08
N LEU A 114 4.24 17.60 2.16
CA LEU A 114 2.90 18.14 2.45
C LEU A 114 2.82 18.79 3.85
N VAL A 115 3.50 18.21 4.84
CA VAL A 115 3.67 18.83 6.18
C VAL A 115 4.51 20.09 6.11
N SER A 116 5.66 20.04 5.42
CA SER A 116 6.55 21.20 5.27
C SER A 116 5.85 22.38 4.58
N LEU A 117 4.90 22.09 3.69
CA LEU A 117 4.08 23.07 2.98
C LEU A 117 2.85 23.53 3.78
N LYS A 118 2.63 23.04 5.00
CA LYS A 118 1.44 23.32 5.84
C LYS A 118 0.11 22.98 5.16
N ILE A 119 0.13 22.03 4.23
CA ILE A 119 -1.08 21.47 3.62
C ILE A 119 -1.73 20.48 4.59
N LEU A 120 -0.90 19.81 5.37
CA LEU A 120 -1.24 18.98 6.52
C LEU A 120 -0.75 19.72 7.79
N ASN A 121 -1.47 19.55 8.91
CA ASN A 121 -1.28 20.30 10.15
C ASN A 121 -0.56 19.45 11.19
#